data_AF-A0A2T2VJL2-F1
#
_entry.id   AF-A0A2T2VJL2-F1
#
_cell.length_a   1.000
_cell.length_b   1.000
_cell.length_c   1.000
_cell.angle_alpha   90.00
_cell.angle_beta   90.00
_cell.angle_gamma   90.00
#
_symmetry.space_group_name_H-M   'P 1'
#
loop_
_entity.id
_entity.type
_entity.pdbx_description
1 polymer ?
#
loop_
_entity_poly.entity_id
_entity_poly.type
_entity_poly.pdbx_seq_one_letter_code
_entity_poly.pdbx_strand_id
1 'polypeptide(L)'
;YKDKKIITYCTGGIKCEKATSLLLKQGFQDVGQLKGGIIQYAKEAKGEDFKGKCYVFDERVVVDVNDVNPELISPCQHCGQKTDRIINCANPECHDQVIVCEDCGWAWKGTCCQDCYDHPDRRPYDGTGYYPKDKRVQ
;
A
#
# COMPACT_ATOMS: atom_id res chain seq x y z
N TYR A 1 22.76 6.64 20.66
CA TYR A 1 21.71 6.22 19.69
C TYR A 1 21.06 7.40 18.98
N LYS A 2 20.96 8.59 19.59
CA LYS A 2 20.43 9.82 18.94
C LYS A 2 21.40 10.47 17.93
N ASP A 3 22.59 9.90 17.83
CA ASP A 3 23.74 10.38 17.06
C ASP A 3 23.78 9.78 15.64
N LYS A 4 22.82 8.89 15.33
CA LYS A 4 22.68 8.30 14.00
C LYS A 4 21.97 9.28 13.08
N LYS A 5 22.39 9.28 11.81
CA LYS A 5 21.66 9.92 10.72
C LYS A 5 20.32 9.24 10.48
N ILE A 6 19.25 10.03 10.43
CA ILE A 6 17.88 9.58 10.16
C ILE A 6 17.39 10.27 8.88
N ILE A 7 16.79 9.51 7.97
CA ILE A 7 16.10 10.05 6.81
C ILE A 7 14.65 9.58 6.88
N THR A 8 13.72 10.53 6.88
CA THR A 8 12.28 10.24 6.86
C THR A 8 11.74 10.35 5.42
N TYR A 9 10.80 9.48 5.07
CA TYR A 9 10.11 9.56 3.78
C TYR A 9 8.65 9.08 3.92
N CYS A 10 7.79 9.59 3.04
CA CYS A 10 6.41 9.16 2.87
C CYS A 10 5.99 9.44 1.41
N THR A 11 4.76 9.08 1.03
CA THR A 11 4.27 9.23 -0.36
C THR A 11 4.51 10.63 -0.93
N GLY A 12 4.06 11.69 -0.24
CA GLY A 12 4.13 13.08 -0.73
C GLY A 12 4.85 14.08 0.18
N GLY A 13 5.67 13.62 1.13
CA GLY A 13 6.50 14.46 2.01
C GLY A 13 5.79 15.12 3.20
N ILE A 14 4.49 15.42 3.15
CA ILE A 14 3.81 16.21 4.22
C ILE A 14 3.89 15.59 5.63
N LYS A 15 3.87 14.26 5.75
CA LYS A 15 4.01 13.59 7.06
C LYS A 15 5.46 13.66 7.58
N CYS A 16 6.43 13.70 6.67
CA CYS A 16 7.85 13.81 7.01
C CYS A 16 8.18 15.17 7.59
N GLU A 17 7.55 16.25 7.12
CA GLU A 17 7.72 17.59 7.70
C GLU A 17 7.44 17.58 9.22
N LYS A 18 6.33 16.93 9.59
CA LYS A 18 5.93 16.77 11.00
C LYS A 18 6.86 15.81 11.75
N ALA A 19 7.20 14.67 11.16
CA ALA A 19 8.05 13.66 11.79
C ALA A 19 9.47 14.16 12.04
N THR A 20 10.10 14.80 11.05
CA THR A 20 11.42 15.43 11.14
C THR A 20 11.42 16.48 12.25
N SER A 21 10.42 17.37 12.27
CA SER A 21 10.27 18.38 13.33
C SER A 21 10.15 17.77 14.72
N LEU A 22 9.41 16.67 14.87
CA LEU A 22 9.24 15.97 16.14
C LEU A 22 10.56 15.31 16.60
N LEU A 23 11.28 14.64 15.70
CA LEU A 23 12.56 14.00 16.01
C LEU A 23 13.62 15.01 16.46
N LEU A 24 13.71 16.15 15.77
CA LEU A 24 14.59 17.25 16.18
C LEU A 24 14.25 17.73 17.59
N LYS A 25 12.95 17.92 17.91
CA LYS A 25 12.50 18.27 19.27
C LYS A 25 12.83 17.21 20.33
N GLN A 26 12.85 15.93 19.95
CA GLN A 26 13.25 14.84 20.83
C GLN A 26 14.78 14.71 21.01
N GLY A 27 15.57 15.58 20.36
CA GLY A 27 17.01 15.69 20.54
C GLY A 27 17.84 14.87 19.56
N PHE A 28 17.25 14.35 18.48
CA PHE A 28 18.02 13.81 17.35
C PHE A 28 18.65 14.98 16.58
N GLN A 29 19.92 14.86 16.21
CA GLN A 29 20.68 15.99 15.64
C GLN A 29 20.79 15.93 14.11
N ASP A 30 20.92 14.73 13.54
CA ASP A 30 21.06 14.52 12.09
C ASP A 30 19.79 13.86 11.53
N VAL A 31 18.76 14.68 11.29
CA VAL A 31 17.47 14.23 10.74
C VAL A 31 17.21 14.98 9.43
N GLY A 32 17.21 14.24 8.33
CA GLY A 32 16.79 14.71 7.03
C GLY A 32 15.47 14.08 6.59
N GLN A 33 14.98 14.53 5.44
CA GLN A 33 13.78 13.98 4.82
C GLN A 33 13.91 13.97 3.29
N LEU A 34 13.19 13.05 2.65
CA LEU A 34 13.02 13.04 1.21
C LEU A 34 12.07 14.15 0.79
N LYS A 35 12.62 15.25 0.24
CA LYS A 35 11.84 16.40 -0.21
C LYS A 35 10.83 15.98 -1.27
N GLY A 36 9.55 16.30 -1.06
CA GLY A 36 8.46 15.90 -1.96
C GLY A 36 8.07 14.42 -1.89
N GLY A 37 8.73 13.61 -1.06
CA GLY A 37 8.41 12.21 -0.84
C GLY A 37 8.72 11.29 -2.03
N ILE A 38 8.16 10.08 -1.98
CA ILE A 38 8.36 9.02 -2.98
C ILE A 38 7.94 9.48 -4.38
N ILE A 39 6.85 10.24 -4.49
CA ILE A 39 6.35 10.71 -5.79
C ILE A 39 7.33 11.69 -6.46
N GLN A 40 8.00 12.56 -5.70
CA GLN A 40 9.02 13.43 -6.28
C GLN A 40 10.29 12.65 -6.64
N TYR A 41 10.68 11.69 -5.80
CA TYR A 41 11.80 10.80 -6.07
C TYR A 41 11.61 10.00 -7.36
N ALA A 42 10.42 9.46 -7.61
CA ALA A 42 10.08 8.79 -8.88
C ALA A 42 10.38 9.69 -10.09
N LYS A 43 10.01 10.97 -10.00
CA LYS A 43 10.17 11.94 -11.11
C LYS A 43 11.62 12.36 -11.34
N GLU A 44 12.37 12.62 -10.27
CA GLU A 44 13.71 13.20 -10.37
C GLU A 44 14.80 12.14 -10.54
N ALA A 45 14.65 10.99 -9.87
CA ALA A 45 15.65 9.94 -9.81
C ALA A 45 15.24 8.67 -10.58
N LYS A 46 14.08 8.68 -11.24
CA LYS A 46 13.50 7.53 -11.98
C LYS A 46 13.24 6.28 -11.14
N GLY A 47 13.45 6.36 -9.83
CA GLY A 47 13.04 5.34 -8.88
C GLY A 47 13.89 4.07 -8.80
N GLU A 48 15.12 4.04 -9.35
CA GLU A 48 15.94 2.81 -9.48
C GLU A 48 16.12 2.00 -8.19
N ASP A 49 16.24 2.67 -7.03
CA ASP A 49 16.40 1.99 -5.73
C ASP A 49 15.07 1.62 -5.05
N PHE A 50 13.94 1.98 -5.64
CA PHE A 50 12.62 1.66 -5.11
C PHE A 50 12.15 0.30 -5.62
N LYS A 51 11.85 -0.61 -4.69
CA LYS A 51 11.32 -1.93 -5.00
C LYS A 51 9.81 -1.96 -4.80
N GLY A 52 9.09 -2.57 -5.74
CA GLY A 52 7.63 -2.62 -5.71
C GLY A 52 6.96 -1.35 -6.20
N LYS A 53 5.70 -1.17 -5.78
CA LYS A 53 4.86 -0.03 -6.12
C LYS A 53 4.52 0.79 -4.87
N CYS A 54 4.22 2.08 -5.05
CA CYS A 54 3.86 2.94 -3.93
C CYS A 54 2.35 2.92 -3.70
N TYR A 55 1.92 2.59 -2.48
CA TYR A 55 0.52 2.68 -2.09
C TYR A 55 0.05 4.14 -2.05
N VAL A 56 -1.12 4.40 -2.62
CA VAL A 56 -1.80 5.70 -2.66
C VAL A 56 -3.24 5.57 -2.16
N PHE A 57 -3.74 6.63 -1.54
CA PHE A 57 -5.05 6.64 -0.86
C PHE A 57 -6.17 7.13 -1.79
N ASP A 58 -6.17 6.67 -3.03
CA ASP A 58 -7.20 6.97 -4.03
C ASP A 58 -7.51 5.70 -4.86
N GLU A 59 -8.35 5.85 -5.88
CA GLU A 59 -8.84 4.72 -6.71
C GLU A 59 -7.73 3.94 -7.40
N ARG A 60 -6.52 4.49 -7.55
CA ARG A 60 -5.39 3.79 -8.16
C ARG A 60 -4.83 2.70 -7.24
N VAL A 61 -4.96 2.87 -5.92
CA VAL A 61 -4.45 2.01 -4.84
C VAL A 61 -2.92 1.90 -4.80
N VAL A 62 -2.27 1.66 -5.93
CA VAL A 62 -0.82 1.63 -6.11
C VAL A 62 -0.42 2.42 -7.35
N VAL A 63 0.78 2.99 -7.33
CA VAL A 63 1.39 3.67 -8.49
C VAL A 63 2.82 3.18 -8.71
N ASP A 64 3.23 3.14 -9.97
CA ASP A 64 4.61 2.86 -10.34
C ASP A 64 5.55 3.98 -9.85
N VAL A 65 6.75 3.60 -9.43
CA VAL A 65 7.79 4.51 -8.92
C VAL A 65 9.09 4.34 -9.68
N ASN A 66 9.42 3.10 -10.02
CA ASN A 66 10.70 2.70 -10.61
C ASN A 66 10.53 2.45 -12.11
N ASP A 67 11.07 3.36 -12.91
CA ASP A 67 11.06 3.29 -14.38
C ASP A 67 12.33 2.64 -14.95
N VAL A 68 13.32 2.33 -14.11
CA VAL A 68 14.63 1.80 -14.53
C VAL A 68 14.63 0.27 -14.50
N ASN A 69 14.19 -0.31 -13.39
CA ASN A 69 14.22 -1.75 -13.12
C ASN A 69 13.03 -2.17 -12.23
N PRO A 70 11.77 -2.00 -12.71
CA PRO A 70 10.59 -2.30 -11.91
C PRO A 70 10.54 -3.77 -11.47
N GLU A 71 10.23 -4.00 -10.20
CA GLU A 71 10.12 -5.33 -9.60
C GLU A 71 8.76 -5.51 -8.91
N LEU A 72 8.06 -6.59 -9.24
CA LEU A 72 6.95 -7.10 -8.42
C LEU A 72 7.51 -7.80 -7.18
N ILE A 73 7.19 -7.29 -5.99
CA ILE A 73 7.75 -7.80 -4.73
C ILE A 73 6.76 -8.57 -3.87
N SER A 74 5.46 -8.28 -4.00
CA SER A 74 4.49 -8.76 -3.03
C SER A 74 3.99 -10.16 -3.41
N PRO A 75 4.02 -11.13 -2.48
CA PRO A 75 3.44 -12.44 -2.73
C PRO A 75 1.92 -12.38 -2.57
N CYS A 76 1.20 -13.09 -3.44
CA CYS A 76 -0.21 -13.35 -3.24
C CYS A 76 -0.41 -14.13 -1.93
N GLN A 77 -1.36 -13.68 -1.12
CA GLN A 77 -1.68 -14.26 0.19
C GLN A 77 -2.04 -15.75 0.12
N HIS A 78 -2.60 -16.21 -1.00
CA HIS A 78 -3.12 -17.58 -1.16
C HIS A 78 -2.13 -18.54 -1.81
N CYS A 79 -1.49 -18.12 -2.92
CA CYS A 79 -0.61 -19.01 -3.71
C CYS A 79 0.87 -18.62 -3.68
N GLY A 80 1.23 -17.48 -3.08
CA GLY A 80 2.60 -16.97 -3.03
C GLY A 80 3.13 -16.37 -4.34
N GLN A 81 2.40 -16.48 -5.46
CA GLN A 81 2.80 -15.85 -6.72
C GLN A 81 2.94 -14.33 -6.57
N LYS A 82 4.01 -13.76 -7.12
CA LYS A 82 4.23 -12.31 -7.12
C LYS A 82 3.10 -11.56 -7.86
N THR A 83 2.53 -10.55 -7.21
CA THR A 83 1.48 -9.67 -7.77
C THR A 83 1.48 -8.33 -7.03
N ASP A 84 1.05 -7.27 -7.68
CA ASP A 84 0.82 -5.94 -7.12
C ASP A 84 -0.66 -5.67 -6.83
N ARG A 85 -1.52 -6.67 -7.10
CA ARG A 85 -2.96 -6.54 -7.01
C ARG A 85 -3.42 -6.53 -5.57
N ILE A 86 -3.94 -5.39 -5.13
CA ILE A 86 -4.54 -5.19 -3.81
C ILE A 86 -6.05 -5.11 -3.96
N ILE A 87 -6.77 -5.92 -3.19
CA ILE A 87 -8.23 -5.91 -3.10
C ILE A 87 -8.67 -5.73 -1.67
N ASN A 88 -9.91 -5.28 -1.45
CA ASN A 88 -10.52 -5.39 -0.14
C ASN A 88 -11.12 -6.79 0.03
N CYS A 89 -11.10 -7.34 1.24
CA CYS A 89 -11.75 -8.59 1.54
C CYS A 89 -13.27 -8.47 1.32
N ALA A 90 -13.85 -9.45 0.64
CA ALA A 90 -15.27 -9.49 0.35
C ALA A 90 -16.16 -9.60 1.60
N ASN A 91 -15.61 -10.12 2.72
CA ASN A 91 -16.30 -10.14 4.00
C ASN A 91 -16.52 -8.69 4.51
N PRO A 92 -17.78 -8.25 4.69
CA PRO A 92 -18.11 -6.91 5.16
C PRO A 92 -17.74 -6.65 6.63
N GLU A 93 -17.36 -7.66 7.42
CA GLU A 93 -16.87 -7.44 8.79
C GLU A 93 -15.34 -7.28 8.83
N CYS A 94 -14.62 -7.95 7.93
CA CYS A 94 -13.15 -7.99 7.89
C CYS A 94 -12.53 -6.66 7.45
N HIS A 95 -12.99 -6.08 6.33
CA HIS A 95 -12.46 -4.83 5.75
C HIS A 95 -10.95 -4.78 5.42
N ASP A 96 -10.21 -5.88 5.56
CA ASP A 96 -8.78 -5.88 5.26
C ASP A 96 -8.49 -5.68 3.78
N GLN A 97 -7.43 -4.92 3.48
CA GLN A 97 -6.82 -4.89 2.16
C GLN A 97 -5.77 -5.98 2.06
N VAL A 98 -5.89 -6.84 1.05
CA VAL A 98 -5.05 -8.02 0.86
C VAL A 98 -4.47 -8.09 -0.54
N ILE A 99 -3.30 -8.71 -0.64
CA ILE A 99 -2.57 -8.90 -1.89
C ILE A 99 -2.99 -10.23 -2.49
N VAL A 100 -3.76 -10.19 -3.57
CA VAL A 100 -4.39 -11.39 -4.15
C VAL A 100 -4.31 -11.32 -5.67
N CYS A 101 -3.63 -12.30 -6.28
CA CYS A 101 -3.53 -12.40 -7.73
C CYS A 101 -4.92 -12.67 -8.34
N GLU A 102 -5.07 -12.39 -9.63
CA GLU A 102 -6.36 -12.49 -10.32
C GLU A 102 -7.02 -13.87 -10.14
N ASP A 103 -6.26 -14.94 -10.37
CA ASP A 103 -6.74 -16.33 -10.25
C ASP A 103 -7.23 -16.64 -8.83
N CYS A 104 -6.45 -16.25 -7.81
CA CYS A 104 -6.85 -16.43 -6.42
C CYS A 104 -8.03 -15.53 -6.04
N GLY A 105 -8.17 -14.35 -6.65
CA GLY A 105 -9.33 -13.50 -6.46
C GLY A 105 -10.63 -14.22 -6.84
N TRP A 106 -10.63 -14.90 -7.99
CA TRP A 106 -11.79 -15.69 -8.44
C TRP A 106 -11.98 -16.98 -7.64
N ALA A 107 -10.89 -17.69 -7.33
CA ALA A 107 -10.92 -18.94 -6.57
C ALA A 107 -11.43 -18.71 -5.13
N TRP A 108 -10.97 -17.64 -4.49
CA TRP A 108 -11.31 -17.25 -3.12
C TRP A 108 -12.44 -16.22 -3.04
N LYS A 109 -13.13 -15.93 -4.15
CA LYS A 109 -14.27 -14.99 -4.17
C LYS A 109 -13.95 -13.67 -3.47
N GLY A 110 -12.75 -13.14 -3.68
CA GLY A 110 -12.28 -11.88 -3.12
C GLY A 110 -12.00 -11.89 -1.61
N THR A 111 -11.84 -13.04 -0.96
CA THR A 111 -11.61 -13.11 0.49
C THR A 111 -10.16 -13.36 0.87
N CYS A 112 -9.80 -12.99 2.10
CA CYS A 112 -8.45 -13.10 2.63
C CYS A 112 -8.14 -14.50 3.20
N CYS A 113 -9.14 -15.25 3.66
CA CYS A 113 -8.98 -16.54 4.31
C CYS A 113 -10.27 -17.39 4.19
N GLN A 114 -10.20 -18.63 4.69
CA GLN A 114 -11.34 -19.55 4.70
C GLN A 114 -12.53 -19.02 5.51
N ASP A 115 -12.30 -18.48 6.71
CA ASP A 115 -13.40 -17.93 7.53
C ASP A 115 -14.16 -16.81 6.81
N CYS A 116 -13.43 -15.93 6.11
CA CYS A 116 -14.06 -14.89 5.29
C CYS A 116 -14.72 -15.46 4.03
N TYR A 117 -14.18 -16.54 3.47
CA TYR A 117 -14.79 -17.25 2.35
C TYR A 117 -16.16 -17.81 2.72
N ASP A 118 -16.26 -18.43 3.90
CA ASP A 118 -17.47 -19.06 4.42
C ASP A 118 -18.44 -18.08 5.09
N HIS A 119 -18.08 -16.80 5.18
CA HIS A 119 -18.91 -15.78 5.82
C HIS A 119 -20.27 -15.64 5.10
N PRO A 120 -21.41 -15.67 5.84
CA PRO A 120 -22.75 -15.66 5.24
C PRO A 120 -23.04 -14.39 4.44
N ASP A 121 -22.55 -13.24 4.91
CA ASP A 121 -22.75 -11.94 4.25
C ASP A 121 -21.61 -11.55 3.31
N ARG A 122 -20.79 -12.51 2.85
CA ARG A 122 -19.70 -12.23 1.90
C ARG A 122 -20.25 -11.55 0.65
N ARG A 123 -19.70 -10.38 0.33
CA ARG A 123 -20.08 -9.61 -0.85
C ARG A 123 -19.72 -10.36 -2.14
N PRO A 124 -20.53 -10.29 -3.21
CA PRO A 124 -20.16 -10.87 -4.50
C PRO A 124 -18.85 -10.28 -5.01
N TYR A 125 -17.96 -11.14 -5.50
CA TYR A 125 -16.71 -10.70 -6.11
C TYR A 125 -16.90 -10.49 -7.61
N ASP A 126 -16.52 -9.31 -8.09
CA ASP A 126 -16.71 -8.82 -9.46
C ASP A 126 -15.41 -8.73 -10.27
N GLY A 127 -14.30 -9.22 -9.72
CA GLY A 127 -12.96 -9.09 -10.32
C GLY A 127 -12.22 -7.80 -9.93
N THR A 128 -12.84 -6.85 -9.22
CA THR A 128 -12.16 -5.63 -8.77
C THR A 128 -11.76 -5.72 -7.30
N GLY A 129 -12.61 -6.33 -6.47
CA GLY A 129 -12.43 -6.30 -5.01
C GLY A 129 -12.55 -4.88 -4.42
N TYR A 130 -13.19 -3.97 -5.17
CA TYR A 130 -13.62 -2.67 -4.70
C TYR A 130 -15.09 -2.75 -4.30
N TYR A 131 -15.36 -2.41 -3.04
CA TYR A 131 -16.71 -2.43 -2.49
C TYR A 131 -17.08 -1.01 -2.07
N PRO A 132 -17.78 -0.23 -2.91
CA PRO A 132 -18.17 1.12 -2.57
C PRO A 132 -19.06 1.09 -1.33
N LYS A 133 -18.84 2.05 -0.42
CA LYS A 133 -19.77 2.28 0.69
C LYS A 133 -21.13 2.70 0.11
N ASP A 134 -22.20 2.09 0.59
CA ASP A 134 -23.56 2.42 0.14
C ASP A 134 -23.80 3.92 0.35
N LYS A 135 -24.08 4.65 -0.74
CA LYS A 135 -24.21 6.13 -0.74
C LYS A 135 -25.47 6.63 -0.03
N ARG A 136 -26.24 5.73 0.60
CA ARG A 136 -27.55 6.01 1.21
C ARG A 136 -27.50 6.53 2.65
N VAL A 137 -26.32 6.74 3.22
CA VAL A 137 -26.16 7.38 4.54
C VAL A 137 -25.05 8.43 4.46
N GLN A 138 -25.41 9.62 3.98
CA GLN A 138 -24.67 10.86 4.22
C GLN A 138 -25.67 11.96 4.52
#